data_AF-A0A3M5U7M0-F1
#
_entry.id   AF-A0A3M5U7M0-F1
#
_cell.length_a   1.000
_cell.length_b   1.000
_cell.length_c   1.000
_cell.angle_alpha   90.00
_cell.angle_beta   90.00
_cell.angle_gamma   90.00
#
_symmetry.space_group_name_H-M   'P 1'
#
loop_
_entity.id
_entity.type
_entity.pdbx_description
1 polymer ?
#
loop_
_entity_poly.entity_id
_entity_poly.type
_entity_poly.pdbx_seq_one_letter_code
_entity_poly.pdbx_strand_id
1 'polypeptide(L)'
;MGFVAWIRYNELRIEDKKGAEQIFIHAQRDWDENIENDQKIRVGNERHDTVEKNTYTELKAEEHRTTHADRKTEVRMDDHLTVAQNQHVKLGTAQLTSAGTEIHLKAGEKIVIEAGVELTVKAGGSFIKLDAGGITMIGPIANVNAGGSAGTGTGIGIKPPSVPSQN
;
A
#
# COMPACT_ATOMS: atom_id res chain seq x y z
N MET A 1 -41.87 -23.82 -26.16
CA MET A 1 -41.62 -22.37 -26.08
C MET A 1 -42.01 -21.93 -24.67
N GLY A 2 -41.04 -21.70 -23.80
CA GLY A 2 -41.28 -21.32 -22.41
C GLY A 2 -40.19 -20.35 -21.98
N PHE A 3 -40.40 -19.07 -22.28
CA PHE A 3 -39.48 -18.01 -21.90
C PHE A 3 -39.74 -17.73 -20.41
N VAL A 4 -38.87 -18.22 -19.53
CA VAL A 4 -38.87 -17.80 -18.12
C VAL A 4 -38.27 -16.40 -18.09
N ALA A 5 -39.13 -15.40 -17.95
CA ALA A 5 -38.68 -14.03 -17.70
C ALA A 5 -38.11 -13.98 -16.27
N TRP A 6 -36.80 -13.86 -16.15
CA TRP A 6 -36.18 -13.47 -14.88
C TRP A 6 -36.76 -12.12 -14.46
N ILE A 7 -37.43 -12.07 -13.31
CA ILE A 7 -37.94 -10.82 -12.77
C ILE A 7 -36.71 -9.98 -12.39
N ARG A 8 -36.55 -8.90 -13.14
CA ARG A 8 -35.54 -7.85 -12.98
C ARG A 8 -36.16 -6.76 -12.10
N TYR A 9 -35.56 -6.43 -10.95
CA TYR A 9 -36.14 -5.44 -10.03
C TYR A 9 -35.06 -4.64 -9.28
N ASN A 10 -35.44 -3.46 -8.83
CA ASN A 10 -34.71 -2.68 -7.83
C ASN A 10 -35.54 -2.69 -6.53
N GLU A 11 -34.90 -2.71 -5.36
CA GLU A 11 -35.60 -2.79 -4.07
C GLU A 11 -34.95 -1.87 -3.02
N LEU A 12 -35.80 -1.23 -2.24
CA LEU A 12 -35.48 -0.66 -0.94
C LEU A 12 -36.40 -1.33 0.08
N ARG A 13 -35.82 -2.03 1.06
CA ARG A 13 -36.57 -2.70 2.13
C ARG A 13 -36.11 -2.23 3.49
N ILE A 14 -37.07 -2.01 4.38
CA ILE A 14 -36.85 -1.66 5.79
C ILE A 14 -37.54 -2.73 6.65
N GLU A 15 -36.76 -3.44 7.46
CA GLU A 15 -37.21 -4.41 8.46
C GLU A 15 -37.07 -3.77 9.85
N ASP A 16 -38.15 -3.79 10.64
CA ASP A 16 -38.25 -3.16 11.97
C ASP A 16 -38.55 -4.19 13.07
N LYS A 17 -38.39 -5.48 12.77
CA LYS A 17 -38.45 -6.54 13.76
C LYS A 17 -37.32 -6.35 14.76
N LYS A 18 -37.70 -6.08 16.01
CA LYS A 18 -36.79 -5.90 17.14
C LYS A 18 -35.66 -6.96 17.18
N GLY A 19 -34.42 -6.50 17.13
CA GLY A 19 -33.20 -7.33 17.17
C GLY A 19 -32.81 -7.99 15.83
N ALA A 20 -33.52 -7.68 14.75
CA ALA A 20 -33.26 -8.16 13.39
C ALA A 20 -33.47 -7.04 12.35
N GLU A 21 -33.32 -5.78 12.78
CA GLU A 21 -33.55 -4.59 11.97
C GLU A 21 -32.58 -4.55 10.79
N GLN A 22 -33.07 -4.16 9.61
CA GLN A 22 -32.26 -4.10 8.40
C GLN A 22 -32.80 -3.07 7.41
N ILE A 23 -31.88 -2.32 6.79
CA ILE A 23 -32.13 -1.63 5.53
C ILE A 23 -31.41 -2.40 4.43
N PHE A 24 -32.13 -2.80 3.39
CA PHE A 24 -31.58 -3.46 2.21
C PHE A 24 -31.83 -2.61 0.97
N ILE A 25 -30.78 -2.38 0.20
CA ILE A 25 -30.82 -1.64 -1.07
C ILE A 25 -30.29 -2.59 -2.14
N HIS A 26 -31.08 -2.81 -3.18
CA HIS A 26 -30.69 -3.58 -4.36
C HIS A 26 -30.86 -2.72 -5.61
N ALA A 27 -29.75 -2.45 -6.29
CA ALA A 27 -29.74 -1.88 -7.63
C ALA A 27 -29.42 -3.00 -8.63
N GLN A 28 -30.29 -3.19 -9.62
CA GLN A 28 -30.20 -4.27 -10.58
C GLN A 28 -29.10 -4.07 -11.64
N ARG A 29 -28.66 -2.82 -11.83
CA ARG A 29 -27.69 -2.43 -12.85
C ARG A 29 -26.70 -1.41 -12.31
N ASP A 30 -27.12 -0.15 -12.23
CA ASP A 30 -26.28 0.97 -11.80
C ASP A 30 -26.87 1.60 -10.55
N TRP A 31 -26.02 1.99 -9.60
CA TRP A 31 -26.36 2.82 -8.45
C TRP A 31 -25.45 4.03 -8.45
N ASP A 32 -26.03 5.21 -8.64
CA ASP A 32 -25.35 6.49 -8.58
C ASP A 32 -25.75 7.21 -7.28
N GLU A 33 -24.77 7.60 -6.47
CA GLU A 33 -24.98 8.43 -5.28
C GLU A 33 -24.29 9.78 -5.51
N ASN A 34 -25.07 10.87 -5.47
CA ASN A 34 -24.56 12.22 -5.62
C ASN A 34 -24.91 13.06 -4.39
N ILE A 35 -23.89 13.58 -3.71
CA ILE A 35 -24.02 14.42 -2.51
C ILE A 35 -23.39 15.78 -2.82
N GLU A 36 -24.23 16.81 -2.95
CA GLU A 36 -23.80 18.18 -3.28
C GLU A 36 -23.17 18.95 -2.10
N ASN A 37 -23.21 18.36 -0.90
CA ASN A 37 -22.67 18.95 0.32
C ASN A 37 -22.02 17.87 1.18
N ASP A 38 -22.56 17.59 2.37
CA ASP A 38 -21.92 16.68 3.32
C ASP A 38 -22.51 15.26 3.30
N GLN A 39 -21.65 14.25 3.17
CA GLN A 39 -21.97 12.86 3.53
C GLN A 39 -21.32 12.52 4.87
N LYS A 40 -22.09 11.98 5.81
CA LYS A 40 -21.57 11.50 7.10
C LYS A 40 -22.00 10.05 7.32
N ILE A 41 -21.03 9.15 7.47
CA ILE A 41 -21.29 7.73 7.70
C ILE A 41 -20.74 7.35 9.06
N ARG A 42 -21.59 6.73 9.88
CA ARG A 42 -21.20 6.08 11.13
C ARG A 42 -21.72 4.65 11.13
N VAL A 43 -20.80 3.70 11.18
CA VAL A 43 -21.11 2.28 11.33
C VAL A 43 -20.77 1.88 12.77
N GLY A 44 -21.76 1.41 13.52
CA GLY A 44 -21.61 1.10 14.95
C GLY A 44 -20.92 -0.24 15.24
N ASN A 45 -20.75 -1.08 14.21
CA ASN A 45 -20.08 -2.36 14.28
C ASN A 45 -19.12 -2.50 13.08
N GLU A 46 -19.45 -3.34 12.10
CA GLU A 46 -18.57 -3.69 10.99
C GLU A 46 -19.08 -3.12 9.65
N ARG A 47 -18.13 -2.76 8.78
CA ARG A 47 -18.38 -2.47 7.35
C ARG A 47 -17.62 -3.50 6.51
N HIS A 48 -18.33 -4.10 5.56
CA HIS A 48 -17.78 -5.05 4.59
C HIS A 48 -18.06 -4.53 3.19
N ASP A 49 -17.00 -4.26 2.42
CA ASP A 49 -17.10 -3.83 1.03
C ASP A 49 -16.48 -4.91 0.14
N THR A 50 -17.20 -5.33 -0.91
CA THR A 50 -16.69 -6.27 -1.91
C THR A 50 -16.95 -5.69 -3.29
N VAL A 51 -15.88 -5.57 -4.08
CA VAL A 51 -15.94 -5.04 -5.46
C VAL A 51 -15.26 -6.06 -6.37
N GLU A 52 -16.03 -6.61 -7.31
CA GLU A 52 -15.58 -7.69 -8.21
C GLU A 52 -14.61 -7.22 -9.31
N LYS A 53 -14.60 -5.91 -9.58
CA LYS A 53 -13.77 -5.29 -10.60
C LYS A 53 -12.97 -4.13 -10.01
N ASN A 54 -12.73 -3.11 -10.81
CA ASN A 54 -11.89 -1.97 -10.44
C ASN A 54 -12.62 -1.07 -9.43
N THR A 55 -11.87 -0.57 -8.45
CA THR A 55 -12.25 0.58 -7.64
C THR A 55 -11.35 1.75 -8.03
N TYR A 56 -11.92 2.93 -8.15
CA TYR A 56 -11.18 4.18 -8.33
C TYR A 56 -11.65 5.19 -7.29
N THR A 57 -10.70 5.91 -6.68
CA THR A 57 -10.99 6.95 -5.70
C THR A 57 -10.07 8.13 -5.97
N GLU A 58 -10.66 9.30 -6.17
CA GLU A 58 -9.95 10.55 -6.37
C GLU A 58 -10.36 11.53 -5.29
N LEU A 59 -9.39 11.92 -4.46
CA LEU A 59 -9.56 12.91 -3.42
C LEU A 59 -8.85 14.18 -3.89
N LYS A 60 -9.62 15.24 -4.18
CA LYS A 60 -9.09 16.50 -4.73
C LYS A 60 -8.40 17.38 -3.68
N ALA A 61 -8.52 17.03 -2.42
CA ALA A 61 -7.98 17.75 -1.28
C ALA A 61 -7.32 16.75 -0.31
N GLU A 62 -7.27 17.09 0.97
CA GLU A 62 -6.57 16.31 1.99
C GLU A 62 -7.32 15.02 2.36
N GLU A 63 -6.55 13.94 2.55
CA GLU A 63 -7.03 12.71 3.18
C GLU A 63 -6.42 12.60 4.58
N HIS A 64 -7.27 12.41 5.59
CA HIS A 64 -6.83 12.03 6.93
C HIS A 64 -7.31 10.61 7.23
N ARG A 65 -6.37 9.72 7.60
CA ARG A 65 -6.68 8.34 7.94
C ARG A 65 -5.98 7.91 9.21
N THR A 66 -6.76 7.47 10.20
CA THR A 66 -6.27 6.90 11.46
C THR A 66 -6.74 5.45 11.58
N THR A 67 -5.83 4.54 11.88
CA THR A 67 -6.12 3.13 12.16
C THR A 67 -5.53 2.81 13.53
N HIS A 68 -6.38 2.41 14.48
CA HIS A 68 -5.94 2.17 15.87
C HIS A 68 -5.30 0.80 16.07
N ALA A 69 -5.72 -0.19 15.30
CA ALA A 69 -5.18 -1.54 15.32
C ALA A 69 -4.36 -1.81 14.04
N ASP A 70 -4.12 -3.08 13.73
CA ASP A 70 -3.36 -3.48 12.56
C ASP A 70 -4.03 -3.02 11.25
N ARG A 71 -3.22 -2.48 10.34
CA ARG A 71 -3.55 -2.40 8.90
C ARG A 71 -2.86 -3.55 8.19
N LYS A 72 -3.64 -4.49 7.65
CA LYS A 72 -3.13 -5.62 6.86
C LYS A 72 -3.45 -5.40 5.37
N THR A 73 -2.46 -5.59 4.50
CA THR A 73 -2.60 -5.39 3.05
C THR A 73 -1.87 -6.52 2.32
N GLU A 74 -2.56 -7.18 1.39
CA GLU A 74 -1.99 -8.15 0.45
C GLU A 74 -2.19 -7.58 -0.97
N VAL A 75 -1.08 -7.32 -1.66
CA VAL A 75 -1.09 -6.95 -3.08
C VAL A 75 -0.47 -8.10 -3.84
N ARG A 76 -1.25 -8.74 -4.72
CA ARG A 76 -0.81 -9.94 -5.45
C ARG A 76 0.02 -9.63 -6.70
N MET A 77 -0.09 -8.40 -7.18
CA MET A 77 0.65 -7.88 -8.33
C MET A 77 1.53 -6.70 -7.87
N ASP A 78 1.81 -5.75 -8.75
CA ASP A 78 2.63 -4.58 -8.44
C ASP A 78 1.92 -3.60 -7.49
N ASP A 79 2.67 -3.06 -6.52
CA ASP A 79 2.26 -1.90 -5.71
C ASP A 79 3.09 -0.68 -6.15
N HIS A 80 2.41 0.37 -6.63
CA HIS A 80 3.05 1.58 -7.15
C HIS A 80 2.72 2.78 -6.25
N LEU A 81 3.75 3.46 -5.76
CA LEU A 81 3.62 4.66 -4.93
C LEU A 81 4.43 5.82 -5.53
N THR A 82 3.73 6.90 -5.88
CA THR A 82 4.35 8.18 -6.23
C THR A 82 4.03 9.20 -5.16
N VAL A 83 5.08 9.80 -4.58
CA VAL A 83 4.96 10.96 -3.69
C VAL A 83 5.70 12.11 -4.35
N ALA A 84 4.97 13.16 -4.75
CA ALA A 84 5.55 14.27 -5.52
C ALA A 84 6.50 15.15 -4.70
N GLN A 85 6.36 15.14 -3.37
CA GLN A 85 7.18 15.92 -2.44
C GLN A 85 7.83 14.95 -1.44
N ASN A 86 7.41 14.98 -0.18
CA ASN A 86 8.09 14.25 0.90
C ASN A 86 7.27 13.06 1.40
N GLN A 87 7.95 11.93 1.64
CA GLN A 87 7.40 10.81 2.39
C GLN A 87 8.05 10.75 3.77
N HIS A 88 7.25 10.82 4.83
CA HIS A 88 7.70 10.60 6.20
C HIS A 88 7.23 9.24 6.69
N VAL A 89 8.15 8.43 7.21
CA VAL A 89 7.86 7.11 7.78
C VAL A 89 8.47 7.05 9.18
N LYS A 90 7.64 6.82 10.19
CA LYS A 90 8.06 6.61 11.58
C LYS A 90 7.46 5.31 12.08
N LEU A 91 8.30 4.46 12.66
CA LEU A 91 7.93 3.15 13.16
C LEU A 91 8.31 3.06 14.64
N GLY A 92 7.49 2.38 15.44
CA GLY A 92 7.74 2.23 16.88
C GLY A 92 8.82 1.19 17.21
N THR A 93 8.94 0.15 16.38
CA THR A 93 9.78 -1.02 16.69
C THR A 93 10.74 -1.36 15.56
N ALA A 94 10.25 -1.71 14.37
CA ALA A 94 11.09 -2.20 13.28
C ALA A 94 10.52 -1.89 11.89
N GLN A 95 11.43 -1.73 10.93
CA GLN A 95 11.14 -1.84 9.50
C GLN A 95 11.78 -3.12 8.98
N LEU A 96 10.98 -4.02 8.44
CA LEU A 96 11.45 -5.30 7.90
C LEU A 96 11.09 -5.36 6.42
N THR A 97 12.09 -5.47 5.55
CA THR A 97 11.93 -5.50 4.10
C THR A 97 12.65 -6.72 3.54
N SER A 98 11.94 -7.52 2.74
CA SER A 98 12.50 -8.65 2.00
C SER A 98 12.03 -8.55 0.55
N ALA A 99 12.95 -8.66 -0.40
CA ALA A 99 12.65 -8.70 -1.82
C ALA A 99 13.24 -9.97 -2.44
N GLY A 100 12.55 -10.56 -3.41
CA GLY A 100 13.01 -11.78 -4.08
C GLY A 100 14.26 -11.57 -4.93
N THR A 101 14.42 -10.38 -5.51
CA THR A 101 15.50 -10.09 -6.46
C THR A 101 16.36 -8.91 -6.04
N GLU A 102 15.76 -7.74 -5.76
CA GLU A 102 16.52 -6.50 -5.53
C GLU A 102 15.80 -5.56 -4.57
N ILE A 103 16.58 -4.88 -3.72
CA ILE A 103 16.20 -3.62 -3.07
C ILE A 103 17.13 -2.55 -3.63
N HIS A 104 16.58 -1.58 -4.38
CA HIS A 104 17.36 -0.50 -4.99
C HIS A 104 17.03 0.84 -4.33
N LEU A 105 18.00 1.39 -3.59
CA LEU A 105 17.91 2.70 -2.96
C LEU A 105 18.76 3.70 -3.74
N LYS A 106 18.11 4.64 -4.43
CA LYS A 106 18.77 5.70 -5.19
C LYS A 106 18.33 7.07 -4.68
N ALA A 107 19.29 7.92 -4.36
CA ALA A 107 19.07 9.34 -4.09
C ALA A 107 19.87 10.19 -5.08
N GLY A 108 19.33 11.36 -5.45
CA GLY A 108 20.01 12.29 -6.35
C GLY A 108 21.24 12.96 -5.72
N GLU A 109 21.18 13.24 -4.41
CA GLU A 109 22.25 13.95 -3.70
C GLU A 109 22.88 13.12 -2.58
N LYS A 110 22.08 12.61 -1.62
CA LYS A 110 22.60 11.91 -0.44
C LYS A 110 21.71 10.78 0.05
N ILE A 111 22.36 9.75 0.60
CA ILE A 111 21.74 8.75 1.47
C ILE A 111 22.49 8.83 2.81
N VAL A 112 21.73 8.94 3.91
CA VAL A 112 22.28 8.91 5.26
C VAL A 112 21.60 7.75 6.00
N ILE A 113 22.41 6.84 6.55
CA ILE A 113 21.95 5.69 7.33
C ILE A 113 22.61 5.79 8.69
N GLU A 114 21.79 5.95 9.73
CA GLU A 114 22.23 6.08 11.11
C GLU A 114 21.65 4.94 11.93
N ALA A 115 22.48 4.36 12.79
CA ALA A 115 22.08 3.38 13.78
C ALA A 115 22.64 3.80 15.14
N GLY A 116 21.83 3.67 16.19
CA GLY A 116 22.24 4.11 17.54
C GLY A 116 23.27 3.21 18.20
N VAL A 117 23.31 1.92 17.84
CA VAL A 117 24.17 0.92 18.48
C VAL A 117 25.02 0.17 17.46
N GLU A 118 24.39 -0.35 16.40
CA GLU A 118 25.08 -1.16 15.41
C GLU A 118 24.49 -0.94 14.01
N LEU A 119 25.36 -0.76 13.02
CA LEU A 119 25.02 -0.89 11.60
C LEU A 119 25.79 -2.06 11.01
N THR A 120 25.09 -3.04 10.44
CA THR A 120 25.69 -4.21 9.79
C THR A 120 25.23 -4.34 8.35
N VAL A 121 26.17 -4.50 7.43
CA VAL A 121 25.93 -4.80 6.01
C VAL A 121 26.62 -6.13 5.69
N LYS A 122 25.86 -7.12 5.21
CA LYS A 122 26.36 -8.49 4.98
C LYS A 122 25.99 -9.00 3.59
N ALA A 123 26.93 -9.70 2.96
CA ALA A 123 26.71 -10.41 1.70
C ALA A 123 27.53 -11.71 1.68
N GLY A 124 26.85 -12.85 1.54
CA GLY A 124 27.48 -14.17 1.64
C GLY A 124 28.27 -14.33 2.95
N GLY A 125 29.55 -14.67 2.84
CA GLY A 125 30.48 -14.80 3.98
C GLY A 125 31.15 -13.48 4.43
N SER A 126 30.90 -12.36 3.76
CA SER A 126 31.54 -11.07 4.03
C SER A 126 30.59 -10.10 4.75
N PHE A 127 31.14 -9.22 5.59
CA PHE A 127 30.37 -8.15 6.23
C PHE A 127 31.21 -6.91 6.59
N ILE A 128 30.48 -5.80 6.76
CA ILE A 128 30.95 -4.58 7.41
C ILE A 128 30.05 -4.34 8.61
N LYS A 129 30.63 -4.08 9.77
CA LYS A 129 29.92 -3.75 11.01
C LYS A 129 30.49 -2.49 11.63
N LEU A 130 29.62 -1.56 12.01
CA LEU A 130 29.94 -0.35 12.75
C LEU A 130 29.27 -0.46 14.12
N ASP A 131 30.04 -0.35 15.19
CA ASP A 131 29.54 -0.35 16.57
C ASP A 131 30.44 0.52 17.48
N ALA A 132 30.24 0.47 18.80
CA ALA A 132 31.04 1.24 19.76
C ALA A 132 32.55 0.89 19.75
N GLY A 133 32.93 -0.27 19.22
CA GLY A 133 34.33 -0.70 19.05
C GLY A 133 34.98 -0.18 17.76
N GLY A 134 34.22 0.47 16.87
CA GLY A 134 34.71 1.02 15.60
C GLY A 134 34.16 0.28 14.38
N ILE A 135 34.98 0.18 13.32
CA ILE A 135 34.60 -0.44 12.05
C ILE A 135 35.29 -1.80 11.94
N THR A 136 34.49 -2.87 11.84
CA THR A 136 34.96 -4.23 11.53
C THR A 136 34.64 -4.56 10.07
N MET A 137 35.63 -5.01 9.30
CA MET A 137 35.45 -5.47 7.92
C MET A 137 36.03 -6.87 7.78
N ILE A 138 35.21 -7.84 7.38
CA ILE A 138 35.61 -9.25 7.23
C ILE A 138 35.18 -9.76 5.85
N GLY A 139 36.10 -10.43 5.16
CA GLY A 139 35.89 -11.12 3.89
C GLY A 139 37.20 -11.70 3.36
N PRO A 140 37.18 -12.57 2.33
CA PRO A 140 38.41 -13.14 1.76
C PRO A 140 39.37 -12.10 1.16
N ILE A 141 38.82 -11.04 0.55
CA ILE A 141 39.56 -9.91 -0.04
C ILE A 141 38.80 -8.62 0.27
N ALA A 142 39.53 -7.57 0.67
CA ALA A 142 39.02 -6.21 0.79
C ALA A 142 39.84 -5.28 -0.12
N ASN A 143 39.24 -4.86 -1.24
CA ASN A 143 39.87 -3.94 -2.19
C ASN A 143 39.62 -2.49 -1.77
N VAL A 144 40.68 -1.75 -1.44
CA VAL A 144 40.63 -0.33 -1.11
C VAL A 144 41.46 0.44 -2.13
N ASN A 145 40.83 1.34 -2.88
CA ASN A 145 41.46 2.10 -3.97
C ASN A 145 42.09 1.23 -5.09
N ALA A 146 41.53 0.04 -5.38
CA ALA A 146 42.10 -0.93 -6.32
C ALA A 146 41.45 -0.96 -7.72
N GLY A 147 40.67 0.07 -8.10
CA GLY A 147 39.88 0.09 -9.34
C GLY A 147 38.57 -0.70 -9.27
N GLY A 148 37.87 -0.85 -10.41
CA GLY A 148 36.61 -1.61 -10.54
C GLY A 148 35.44 -0.82 -11.15
N SER A 149 34.26 -1.45 -11.24
CA SER A 149 32.99 -0.81 -11.63
C SER A 149 31.90 -1.09 -10.59
N ALA A 150 31.00 -0.13 -10.39
CA ALA A 150 29.86 -0.31 -9.50
C ALA A 150 28.77 -1.20 -10.14
N GLY A 151 27.94 -1.82 -9.31
CA GLY A 151 26.71 -2.46 -9.78
C GLY A 151 25.68 -1.44 -10.28
N THR A 152 24.76 -1.88 -11.14
CA THR A 152 23.64 -1.07 -11.65
C THR A 152 22.33 -1.61 -11.10
N GLY A 153 21.50 -0.75 -10.51
CA GLY A 153 20.15 -1.15 -10.10
C GLY A 153 19.12 -0.99 -11.22
N THR A 154 17.99 -1.69 -11.12
CA THR A 154 16.95 -1.76 -12.17
C THR A 154 16.25 -0.43 -12.48
N GLY A 155 16.35 0.56 -11.59
CA GLY A 155 15.65 1.84 -11.71
C GLY A 155 14.17 1.78 -11.30
N ILE A 156 13.41 2.85 -11.54
CA ILE A 156 12.01 2.96 -11.12
C ILE A 156 11.06 2.77 -12.32
N GLY A 157 10.09 1.86 -12.17
CA GLY A 157 9.08 1.52 -13.18
C GLY A 157 7.65 1.79 -12.71
N ILE A 158 7.40 2.98 -12.13
CA ILE A 158 6.07 3.37 -11.61
C ILE A 158 5.04 3.48 -12.74
N LYS A 159 3.82 2.98 -12.48
CA LYS A 159 2.63 3.25 -13.29
C LYS A 159 1.70 4.22 -12.53
N PRO A 160 1.26 5.33 -13.13
CA PRO A 160 0.32 6.25 -12.48
C PRO A 160 -1.08 5.63 -12.38
N PRO A 161 -1.93 6.09 -11.44
CA PRO A 161 -3.34 5.74 -11.42
C PRO A 161 -4.01 6.11 -12.75
N SER A 162 -4.86 5.23 -13.27
CA SER A 162 -5.68 5.51 -14.46
C SER A 162 -7.14 5.67 -14.09
N VAL A 163 -7.80 6.69 -14.65
CA VAL A 163 -9.25 6.83 -14.55
C VAL A 163 -9.90 5.62 -15.24
N PRO A 164 -10.93 4.99 -14.66
CA PRO A 164 -11.69 3.94 -15.34
C PRO A 164 -12.22 4.48 -16.68
N SER A 165 -12.09 3.70 -17.75
CA SER A 165 -12.74 4.01 -19.03
C SER A 165 -14.24 4.15 -18.79
N GLN A 166 -14.80 5.32 -19.08
CA GLN A 166 -16.25 5.46 -19.13
C GLN A 166 -16.74 4.65 -20.34
N ASN A 167 -17.61 3.68 -20.09
CA ASN A 167 -18.34 2.97 -21.15
C ASN A 167 -19.40 3.88 -21.76
#